data_AF-A0A4R0J3H8-F1
#
_entry.id   AF-A0A4R0J3H8-F1
#
_cell.length_a   1.000
_cell.length_b   1.000
_cell.length_c   1.000
_cell.angle_alpha   90.00
_cell.angle_beta   90.00
_cell.angle_gamma   90.00
#
_symmetry.space_group_name_H-M   'P 1'
#
loop_
_entity.id
_entity.type
_entity.pdbx_description
1 polymer ?
#
loop_
_entity_poly.entity_id
_entity_poly.type
_entity_poly.pdbx_seq_one_letter_code
_entity_poly.pdbx_strand_id
1 'polypeptide(L)'
;MKKLAALVAGLVAAAGGVYVVAAPAATADDCGGTYTIVVGGTGDNDSNAPYWSGNISQRVGYPAQPIGINARQGVNELNRLIRDHRNACPGQHVKAVGFSLGAAVVHTWVTENWQTFDNVNAVLIADPKRAAGPENAGVAGHPAVAPVIGAPLAGADNFFGNVPVLTLCTDDIICNLDARSGVPGYIWGAHGNYNFNVDAYSDDARGQWFNGVFIP
;
A
#
# COMPACT_ATOMS: atom_id res chain seq x y z
N MET A 1 -30.32 80.61 23.34
CA MET A 1 -30.83 79.31 23.85
C MET A 1 -31.22 78.49 22.65
N LYS A 2 -30.44 77.43 22.35
CA LYS A 2 -30.89 76.03 22.54
C LYS A 2 -32.00 75.70 21.51
N LYS A 3 -31.82 74.84 20.51
CA LYS A 3 -31.41 73.42 20.64
C LYS A 3 -31.52 72.78 19.25
N LEU A 4 -30.50 72.05 18.82
CA LEU A 4 -30.55 70.59 18.62
C LEU A 4 -31.66 70.10 17.68
N ALA A 5 -31.36 69.92 16.39
CA ALA A 5 -32.07 68.97 15.53
C ALA A 5 -31.31 68.68 14.21
N ALA A 6 -29.99 68.45 14.26
CA ALA A 6 -29.27 67.92 13.09
C ALA A 6 -27.94 67.35 13.55
N LEU A 7 -27.86 66.02 13.75
CA LEU A 7 -26.64 65.20 13.67
C LEU A 7 -26.83 63.87 14.42
N VAL A 8 -27.54 62.90 13.83
CA VAL A 8 -27.24 61.47 14.05
C VAL A 8 -27.73 60.67 12.82
N ALA A 9 -27.06 60.79 11.68
CA ALA A 9 -27.31 59.90 10.54
C ALA A 9 -26.05 59.62 9.69
N GLY A 10 -24.85 59.85 10.24
CA GLY A 10 -23.62 59.86 9.43
C GLY A 10 -22.40 59.23 10.10
N LEU A 11 -22.56 58.14 10.86
CA LEU A 11 -21.42 57.54 11.58
C LEU A 11 -21.51 56.01 11.75
N VAL A 12 -21.81 55.28 10.67
CA VAL A 12 -21.68 53.80 10.66
C VAL A 12 -20.85 53.26 9.49
N ALA A 13 -20.34 54.11 8.59
CA ALA A 13 -19.67 53.65 7.36
C ALA A 13 -18.12 53.58 7.42
N ALA A 14 -17.48 53.61 8.60
CA ALA A 14 -16.02 53.74 8.69
C ALA A 14 -15.29 52.68 9.55
N ALA A 15 -15.99 51.69 10.12
CA ALA A 15 -15.37 50.68 11.00
C ALA A 15 -15.44 49.23 10.46
N GLY A 16 -15.87 49.03 9.21
CA GLY A 16 -15.88 47.73 8.54
C GLY A 16 -14.56 47.43 7.85
N GLY A 17 -13.43 47.52 8.57
CA GLY A 17 -12.16 47.02 8.08
C GLY A 17 -12.28 45.52 7.89
N VAL A 18 -12.34 45.07 6.63
CA VAL A 18 -12.26 43.65 6.27
C VAL A 18 -10.87 43.17 6.68
N TYR A 19 -10.77 42.55 7.85
CA TYR A 19 -9.59 41.80 8.23
C TYR A 19 -9.54 40.57 7.32
N VAL A 20 -8.85 40.69 6.19
CA VAL A 20 -8.40 39.54 5.42
C VAL A 20 -7.33 38.87 6.28
N VAL A 21 -7.74 37.97 7.17
CA VAL A 21 -6.82 37.06 7.83
C VAL A 21 -6.20 36.25 6.70
N ALA A 22 -4.97 36.57 6.33
CA ALA A 22 -4.22 35.74 5.40
C ALA A 22 -4.21 34.33 5.98
N ALA A 23 -4.89 33.39 5.30
CA ALA A 23 -4.76 31.99 5.63
C ALA A 23 -3.25 31.66 5.61
N PRO A 24 -2.74 30.87 6.56
CA PRO A 24 -1.36 30.44 6.50
C PRO A 24 -1.11 29.86 5.11
N ALA A 25 -0.03 30.31 4.46
CA ALA A 25 0.39 29.74 3.20
C ALA A 25 0.54 28.23 3.43
N ALA A 26 -0.23 27.42 2.71
CA ALA A 26 -0.05 25.99 2.70
C ALA A 26 1.38 25.75 2.22
N THR A 27 2.26 25.32 3.14
CA THR A 27 3.55 24.77 2.74
C THR A 27 3.22 23.48 2.02
N ALA A 28 3.53 23.39 0.74
CA ALA A 28 3.51 22.10 0.06
C ALA A 28 4.33 21.13 0.93
N ASP A 29 3.79 19.93 1.17
CA ASP A 29 4.59 18.87 1.77
C ASP A 29 5.89 18.73 0.98
N ASP A 30 6.98 18.43 1.67
CA ASP A 30 8.24 18.13 1.02
C ASP A 30 8.07 16.82 0.22
N CYS A 31 7.65 16.94 -1.03
CA CYS A 31 7.41 15.83 -1.95
C CYS A 31 8.72 15.21 -2.47
N GLY A 32 9.83 15.36 -1.74
CA GLY A 32 11.12 14.77 -2.02
C GLY A 32 11.18 13.27 -1.70
N GLY A 33 12.05 12.55 -2.40
CA GLY A 33 12.28 11.12 -2.16
C GLY A 33 11.10 10.23 -2.57
N THR A 34 10.91 9.14 -1.84
CA THR A 34 9.94 8.08 -2.16
C THR A 34 8.89 7.97 -1.07
N TYR A 35 7.62 7.98 -1.48
CA TYR A 35 6.50 7.64 -0.62
C TYR A 35 6.37 6.13 -0.52
N THR A 36 6.94 5.56 0.54
CA THR A 36 6.86 4.12 0.78
C THR A 36 5.62 3.82 1.63
N ILE A 37 4.72 3.02 1.06
CA ILE A 37 3.50 2.57 1.72
C ILE A 37 3.56 1.06 1.94
N VAL A 38 3.32 0.62 3.18
CA VAL A 38 3.36 -0.80 3.55
C VAL A 38 1.97 -1.36 3.84
N VAL A 39 1.78 -2.64 3.48
CA VAL A 39 0.58 -3.42 3.77
C VAL A 39 0.94 -4.70 4.51
N GLY A 40 0.46 -4.78 5.75
CA GLY A 40 0.67 -5.87 6.69
C GLY A 40 -0.01 -7.17 6.29
N GLY A 41 0.53 -8.27 6.78
CA GLY A 41 -0.02 -9.61 6.59
C GLY A 41 -1.22 -9.90 7.49
N THR A 42 -1.61 -11.17 7.54
CA THR A 42 -2.70 -11.63 8.41
C THR A 42 -2.43 -11.25 9.88
N GLY A 43 -3.40 -10.61 10.53
CA GLY A 43 -3.29 -10.13 11.92
C GLY A 43 -2.51 -8.82 12.13
N ASP A 44 -1.92 -8.25 11.08
CA ASP A 44 -1.24 -6.94 11.11
C ASP A 44 -2.21 -5.84 10.65
N ASN A 45 -3.24 -5.59 11.47
CA ASN A 45 -4.39 -4.73 11.14
C ASN A 45 -4.00 -3.30 10.75
N ASP A 46 -2.95 -2.76 11.36
CA ASP A 46 -2.50 -1.38 11.15
C ASP A 46 -1.20 -1.31 10.33
N SER A 47 -0.78 -2.43 9.73
CA SER A 47 0.51 -2.58 9.05
C SER A 47 1.69 -2.08 9.88
N ASN A 48 1.67 -2.29 11.21
CA ASN A 48 2.60 -1.72 12.19
C ASN A 48 3.37 -2.80 12.97
N ALA A 49 3.31 -4.06 12.55
CA ALA A 49 4.05 -5.15 13.16
C ALA A 49 5.55 -4.82 13.29
N PRO A 50 6.21 -5.28 14.38
CA PRO A 50 7.54 -4.82 14.76
C PRO A 50 8.67 -5.26 13.83
N TYR A 51 8.40 -6.15 12.86
CA TYR A 51 9.39 -6.55 11.86
C TYR A 51 9.60 -5.49 10.77
N TRP A 52 8.63 -4.59 10.56
CA TRP A 52 8.76 -3.53 9.56
C TRP A 52 9.86 -2.52 9.97
N SER A 53 10.77 -2.22 9.04
CA SER A 53 11.83 -1.23 9.26
C SER A 53 12.15 -0.45 7.97
N GLY A 54 12.95 0.61 8.10
CA GLY A 54 13.31 1.52 7.01
C GLY A 54 12.42 2.75 6.90
N ASN A 55 12.55 3.50 5.80
CA ASN A 55 11.80 4.73 5.56
C ASN A 55 10.38 4.44 5.09
N ILE A 56 9.45 4.30 6.04
CA ILE A 56 8.02 4.05 5.78
C ILE A 56 7.24 5.36 5.96
N SER A 57 6.61 5.83 4.89
CA SER A 57 5.80 7.05 4.87
C SER A 57 4.37 6.79 5.30
N GLN A 58 3.80 5.64 4.92
CA GLN A 58 2.40 5.30 5.17
C GLN A 58 2.20 3.82 5.47
N ARG A 59 1.18 3.52 6.28
CA ARG A 59 0.75 2.18 6.66
C ARG A 59 -0.73 2.01 6.32
N VAL A 60 -1.09 0.88 5.69
CA VAL A 60 -2.48 0.59 5.33
C VAL A 60 -3.21 -0.07 6.50
N GLY A 61 -4.31 0.51 6.96
CA GLY A 61 -5.17 -0.09 7.97
C GLY A 61 -6.28 -0.93 7.33
N TYR A 62 -6.45 -2.19 7.74
CA TYR A 62 -7.53 -3.06 7.27
C TYR A 62 -7.78 -4.24 8.23
N PRO A 63 -8.87 -5.02 8.09
CA PRO A 63 -9.16 -6.10 9.04
C PRO A 63 -8.13 -7.24 9.09
N ALA A 64 -7.26 -7.37 8.07
CA ALA A 64 -6.17 -8.34 8.03
C ALA A 64 -6.57 -9.80 8.31
N GLN A 65 -7.77 -10.21 7.87
CA GLN A 65 -8.18 -11.63 7.87
C GLN A 65 -8.10 -12.19 6.45
N PRO A 66 -7.70 -13.47 6.27
CA PRO A 66 -7.45 -14.07 4.97
C PRO A 66 -8.77 -14.47 4.25
N ILE A 67 -9.65 -13.50 4.06
CA ILE A 67 -10.91 -13.60 3.33
C ILE A 67 -11.00 -12.46 2.31
N GLY A 68 -11.60 -12.74 1.16
CA GLY A 68 -11.63 -11.87 0.00
C GLY A 68 -12.23 -10.50 0.31
N ILE A 69 -13.31 -10.43 1.09
CA ILE A 69 -13.92 -9.16 1.48
C ILE A 69 -12.95 -8.26 2.28
N ASN A 70 -12.09 -8.85 3.11
CA ASN A 70 -11.12 -8.09 3.90
C ASN A 70 -9.92 -7.68 3.04
N ALA A 71 -9.47 -8.54 2.13
CA ALA A 71 -8.48 -8.16 1.11
C ALA A 71 -8.99 -7.00 0.24
N ARG A 72 -10.26 -7.02 -0.19
CA ARG A 72 -10.89 -5.90 -0.91
C ARG A 72 -10.85 -4.60 -0.11
N GLN A 73 -11.11 -4.64 1.20
CA GLN A 73 -11.00 -3.44 2.04
C GLN A 73 -9.57 -2.89 2.06
N GLY A 74 -8.56 -3.77 2.17
CA GLY A 74 -7.16 -3.37 2.04
C GLY A 74 -6.83 -2.74 0.68
N VAL A 75 -7.33 -3.31 -0.42
CA VAL A 75 -7.13 -2.77 -1.79
C VAL A 75 -7.72 -1.38 -1.92
N ASN A 76 -8.95 -1.19 -1.41
CA ASN A 76 -9.64 0.09 -1.46
C ASN A 76 -8.90 1.15 -0.63
N GLU A 77 -8.41 0.79 0.56
CA GLU A 77 -7.68 1.71 1.43
C GLU A 77 -6.31 2.08 0.86
N LEU A 78 -5.55 1.09 0.34
CA LEU A 78 -4.31 1.34 -0.38
C LEU A 78 -4.51 2.31 -1.55
N ASN A 79 -5.53 2.05 -2.38
CA ASN A 79 -5.87 2.91 -3.51
C ASN A 79 -6.23 4.34 -3.06
N ARG A 80 -7.02 4.48 -1.98
CA ARG A 80 -7.39 5.78 -1.44
C ARG A 80 -6.15 6.54 -0.98
N LEU A 81 -5.29 5.91 -0.17
CA LEU A 81 -4.08 6.53 0.37
C LEU A 81 -3.10 6.96 -0.72
N ILE A 82 -2.92 6.13 -1.76
CA ILE A 82 -2.06 6.49 -2.89
C ILE A 82 -2.67 7.65 -3.70
N ARG A 83 -3.99 7.67 -3.93
CA ARG A 83 -4.65 8.79 -4.62
C ARG A 83 -4.57 10.09 -3.83
N ASP A 84 -4.80 10.03 -2.52
CA ASP A 84 -4.69 11.19 -1.64
C ASP A 84 -3.26 11.73 -1.66
N HIS A 85 -2.26 10.84 -1.59
CA HIS A 85 -0.86 11.23 -1.74
C HIS A 85 -0.55 11.83 -3.11
N ARG A 86 -1.05 11.23 -4.20
CA ARG A 86 -0.86 11.75 -5.57
C ARG A 86 -1.47 13.13 -5.77
N ASN A 87 -2.59 13.42 -5.12
CA ASN A 87 -3.20 14.75 -5.14
C ASN A 87 -2.33 15.79 -4.43
N ALA A 88 -1.62 15.41 -3.36
CA ALA A 88 -0.70 16.29 -2.64
C ALA A 88 0.67 16.40 -3.33
N CYS A 89 1.19 15.29 -3.86
CA CYS A 89 2.51 15.15 -4.45
C CYS A 89 2.45 14.40 -5.81
N PRO A 90 2.01 15.06 -6.89
CA PRO A 90 1.77 14.41 -8.18
C PRO A 90 3.00 13.71 -8.79
N GLY A 91 4.20 14.25 -8.57
CA GLY A 91 5.44 13.76 -9.18
C GLY A 91 6.29 12.84 -8.31
N GLN A 92 6.00 12.68 -7.02
CA GLN A 92 6.83 11.89 -6.10
C GLN A 92 6.80 10.41 -6.50
N HIS A 93 7.83 9.61 -6.24
CA HIS A 93 7.75 8.17 -6.51
C HIS A 93 6.95 7.46 -5.40
N VAL A 94 6.14 6.46 -5.73
CA VAL A 94 5.39 5.66 -4.75
C VAL A 94 5.84 4.21 -4.81
N LYS A 95 6.29 3.68 -3.66
CA LYS A 95 6.66 2.26 -3.50
C LYS A 95 5.67 1.55 -2.61
N ALA A 96 4.91 0.62 -3.17
CA ALA A 96 3.95 -0.19 -2.42
C ALA A 96 4.58 -1.54 -2.02
N VAL A 97 4.71 -1.80 -0.73
CA VAL A 97 5.32 -3.05 -0.21
C VAL A 97 4.27 -3.83 0.56
N GLY A 98 4.03 -5.08 0.18
CA GLY A 98 3.10 -5.95 0.87
C GLY A 98 3.78 -7.22 1.38
N PHE A 99 3.32 -7.73 2.53
CA PHE A 99 3.73 -9.03 3.06
C PHE A 99 2.52 -9.95 3.24
N SER A 100 2.64 -11.22 2.84
CA SER A 100 1.61 -12.25 3.07
C SER A 100 0.26 -11.80 2.51
N LEU A 101 -0.81 -11.76 3.32
CA LEU A 101 -2.10 -11.19 2.93
C LEU A 101 -1.99 -9.75 2.36
N GLY A 102 -1.10 -8.93 2.91
CA GLY A 102 -0.83 -7.59 2.41
C GLY A 102 -0.15 -7.59 1.04
N ALA A 103 0.66 -8.60 0.71
CA ALA A 103 1.19 -8.78 -0.63
C ALA A 103 0.07 -9.09 -1.63
N ALA A 104 -0.94 -9.88 -1.23
CA ALA A 104 -2.13 -10.12 -2.05
C ALA A 104 -2.93 -8.83 -2.29
N VAL A 105 -3.04 -7.96 -1.27
CA VAL A 105 -3.67 -6.65 -1.38
C VAL A 105 -2.93 -5.77 -2.39
N VAL A 106 -1.60 -5.65 -2.28
CA VAL A 106 -0.79 -4.86 -3.22
C VAL A 106 -0.87 -5.45 -4.63
N HIS A 107 -0.76 -6.78 -4.76
CA HIS A 107 -0.92 -7.50 -6.03
C HIS A 107 -2.24 -7.10 -6.70
N THR A 108 -3.37 -7.33 -6.03
CA THR A 108 -4.69 -7.02 -6.57
C THR A 108 -4.83 -5.53 -6.92
N TRP A 109 -4.29 -4.64 -6.08
CA TRP A 109 -4.31 -3.21 -6.38
C TRP A 109 -3.59 -2.86 -7.69
N VAL A 110 -2.38 -3.41 -7.90
CA VAL A 110 -1.63 -3.22 -9.15
C VAL A 110 -2.43 -3.77 -10.33
N THR A 111 -2.89 -5.02 -10.25
CA THR A 111 -3.70 -5.68 -11.30
C THR A 111 -4.90 -4.84 -11.73
N GLU A 112 -5.58 -4.18 -10.78
CA GLU A 112 -6.78 -3.40 -11.04
C GLU A 112 -6.52 -1.95 -11.45
N ASN A 113 -5.37 -1.38 -11.10
CA ASN A 113 -5.14 0.07 -11.21
C ASN A 113 -3.91 0.47 -12.03
N TRP A 114 -3.13 -0.46 -12.59
CA TRP A 114 -1.91 -0.16 -13.36
C TRP A 114 -2.11 0.85 -14.49
N GLN A 115 -3.32 0.96 -15.06
CA GLN A 115 -3.64 1.94 -16.11
C GLN A 115 -3.85 3.36 -15.60
N THR A 116 -4.05 3.52 -14.28
CA THR A 116 -4.51 4.77 -13.65
C THR A 116 -3.48 5.41 -12.74
N PHE A 117 -2.33 4.76 -12.56
CA PHE A 117 -1.20 5.28 -11.81
C PHE A 117 0.07 5.24 -12.65
N ASP A 118 0.93 6.23 -12.43
CA ASP A 118 2.29 6.31 -12.93
C ASP A 118 3.28 6.48 -11.76
N ASN A 119 4.57 6.41 -12.10
CA ASN A 119 5.68 6.57 -11.15
C ASN A 119 5.51 5.75 -9.86
N VAL A 120 5.19 4.48 -10.04
CA VAL A 120 4.89 3.50 -8.98
C VAL A 120 5.70 2.24 -9.21
N ASN A 121 6.19 1.63 -8.14
CA ASN A 121 6.62 0.23 -8.14
C ASN A 121 5.98 -0.54 -6.98
N ALA A 122 6.03 -1.88 -7.06
CA ALA A 122 5.56 -2.74 -5.99
C ALA A 122 6.55 -3.83 -5.60
N VAL A 123 6.54 -4.20 -4.33
CA VAL A 123 7.31 -5.31 -3.76
C VAL A 123 6.36 -6.25 -3.03
N LEU A 124 6.29 -7.49 -3.48
CA LEU A 124 5.37 -8.52 -2.97
C LEU A 124 6.17 -9.59 -2.24
N ILE A 125 6.15 -9.55 -0.91
CA ILE A 125 6.86 -10.49 -0.04
C ILE A 125 5.89 -11.60 0.38
N ALA A 126 6.24 -12.86 0.12
CA ALA A 126 5.40 -14.01 0.45
C ALA A 126 3.98 -13.91 -0.14
N ASP A 127 3.85 -13.52 -1.41
CA ASP A 127 2.56 -13.29 -2.07
C ASP A 127 1.76 -14.59 -2.28
N PRO A 128 0.58 -14.76 -1.65
CA PRO A 128 -0.24 -15.94 -1.87
C PRO A 128 -0.86 -16.00 -3.27
N LYS A 129 -0.90 -14.87 -4.00
CA LYS A 129 -1.38 -14.78 -5.38
C LYS A 129 -0.26 -14.94 -6.41
N ARG A 130 0.96 -15.26 -5.99
CA ARG A 130 2.09 -15.42 -6.91
C ARG A 130 1.79 -16.46 -7.98
N ALA A 131 1.90 -16.11 -9.26
CA ALA A 131 1.87 -17.08 -10.34
C ALA A 131 2.92 -18.19 -10.14
N ALA A 132 2.64 -19.35 -10.74
CA ALA A 132 3.64 -20.38 -10.91
C ALA A 132 4.84 -19.82 -11.70
N GLY A 133 6.04 -20.22 -11.30
CA GLY A 133 7.30 -19.80 -11.89
C GLY A 133 8.24 -21.00 -11.95
N PRO A 134 9.42 -20.97 -11.28
CA PRO A 134 10.26 -22.15 -11.13
C PRO A 134 9.57 -23.33 -10.42
N GLU A 135 8.60 -23.02 -9.53
CA GLU A 135 7.81 -23.98 -8.76
C GLU A 135 6.33 -23.55 -8.73
N ASN A 136 5.52 -24.26 -7.93
CA ASN A 136 4.07 -24.07 -7.83
C ASN A 136 3.66 -22.66 -7.41
N ALA A 137 2.46 -22.25 -7.84
CA ALA A 137 1.85 -20.98 -7.48
C ALA A 137 1.65 -20.82 -5.95
N GLY A 138 1.31 -19.61 -5.54
CA GLY A 138 0.92 -19.33 -4.16
C GLY A 138 -0.40 -19.97 -3.76
N VAL A 139 -0.62 -20.05 -2.45
CA VAL A 139 -1.73 -20.78 -1.85
C VAL A 139 -3.10 -20.28 -2.29
N ALA A 140 -3.23 -19.01 -2.68
CA ALA A 140 -4.50 -18.46 -3.19
C ALA A 140 -4.90 -19.03 -4.56
N GLY A 141 -3.96 -19.61 -5.30
CA GLY A 141 -4.21 -20.33 -6.55
C GLY A 141 -4.66 -21.78 -6.36
N HIS A 142 -4.60 -22.33 -5.14
CA HIS A 142 -4.90 -23.75 -4.91
C HIS A 142 -6.43 -24.04 -5.03
N PRO A 143 -6.85 -25.08 -5.78
CA PRO A 143 -8.27 -25.38 -6.01
C PRO A 143 -9.11 -25.63 -4.74
N ALA A 144 -8.49 -26.11 -3.66
CA ALA A 144 -9.17 -26.33 -2.38
C ALA A 144 -9.20 -25.07 -1.49
N VAL A 145 -8.38 -24.05 -1.78
CA VAL A 145 -8.25 -22.84 -0.96
C VAL A 145 -9.01 -21.68 -1.60
N ALA A 146 -8.88 -21.50 -2.91
CA ALA A 146 -9.50 -20.41 -3.66
C ALA A 146 -11.01 -20.25 -3.39
N PRO A 147 -11.84 -21.32 -3.34
CA PRO A 147 -13.27 -21.19 -3.02
C PRO A 147 -13.56 -20.73 -1.59
N VAL A 148 -12.67 -21.04 -0.64
CA VAL A 148 -12.84 -20.73 0.78
C VAL A 148 -12.50 -19.26 1.06
N ILE A 149 -11.41 -18.78 0.47
CA ILE A 149 -10.94 -17.40 0.71
C ILE A 149 -11.70 -16.40 -0.16
N GLY A 150 -12.17 -16.77 -1.35
CA GLY A 150 -13.00 -15.94 -2.21
C GLY A 150 -12.28 -14.75 -2.87
N ALA A 151 -12.95 -14.08 -3.81
CA ALA A 151 -12.41 -12.95 -4.56
C ALA A 151 -12.35 -11.65 -3.73
N PRO A 152 -11.39 -10.73 -4.00
CA PRO A 152 -10.33 -10.84 -5.02
C PRO A 152 -9.07 -11.59 -4.53
N LEU A 153 -9.08 -12.09 -3.29
CA LEU A 153 -7.93 -12.79 -2.71
C LEU A 153 -7.62 -14.08 -3.50
N ALA A 154 -8.64 -14.83 -3.89
CA ALA A 154 -8.51 -16.05 -4.68
C ALA A 154 -7.87 -15.82 -6.06
N GLY A 155 -7.15 -16.84 -6.54
CA GLY A 155 -6.46 -16.84 -7.82
C GLY A 155 -4.99 -16.44 -7.70
N ALA A 156 -4.22 -16.87 -8.69
CA ALA A 156 -2.81 -16.52 -8.83
C ALA A 156 -2.53 -16.10 -10.27
N ASP A 157 -1.74 -15.04 -10.43
CA ASP A 157 -1.36 -14.50 -11.73
C ASP A 157 -0.08 -13.64 -11.60
N ASN A 158 0.34 -13.05 -12.71
CA ASN A 158 1.46 -12.11 -12.79
C ASN A 158 1.07 -10.90 -13.66
N PHE A 159 -0.21 -10.53 -13.66
CA PHE A 159 -0.73 -9.45 -14.48
C PHE A 159 -0.57 -8.11 -13.76
N PHE A 160 0.57 -7.47 -14.01
CA PHE A 160 0.94 -6.18 -13.40
C PHE A 160 0.96 -5.00 -14.39
N GLY A 161 0.59 -5.24 -15.65
CA GLY A 161 0.66 -4.23 -16.70
C GLY A 161 2.10 -3.72 -16.91
N ASN A 162 2.29 -2.40 -16.85
CA ASN A 162 3.58 -1.73 -16.98
C ASN A 162 4.22 -1.35 -15.63
N VAL A 163 3.61 -1.73 -14.50
CA VAL A 163 4.14 -1.43 -13.17
C VAL A 163 5.32 -2.38 -12.89
N PRO A 164 6.52 -1.87 -12.53
CA PRO A 164 7.60 -2.70 -12.04
C PRO A 164 7.19 -3.39 -10.74
N VAL A 165 7.18 -4.72 -10.74
CA VAL A 165 6.85 -5.53 -9.57
C VAL A 165 7.99 -6.50 -9.26
N LEU A 166 8.50 -6.42 -8.04
CA LEU A 166 9.40 -7.41 -7.46
C LEU A 166 8.59 -8.41 -6.63
N THR A 167 8.74 -9.69 -6.90
CA THR A 167 8.13 -10.75 -6.07
C THR A 167 9.21 -11.51 -5.30
N LEU A 168 8.97 -11.80 -4.03
CA LEU A 168 9.89 -12.54 -3.16
C LEU A 168 9.19 -13.76 -2.58
N CYS A 169 9.81 -14.93 -2.76
CA CYS A 169 9.34 -16.18 -2.19
C CYS A 169 10.53 -17.05 -1.79
N THR A 170 10.58 -17.49 -0.54
CA THR A 170 11.68 -18.33 -0.03
C THR A 170 11.13 -19.38 0.91
N ASP A 171 11.13 -20.64 0.47
CA ASP A 171 10.78 -21.83 1.23
C ASP A 171 9.50 -21.71 2.08
N ASP A 172 8.47 -21.09 1.51
CA ASP A 172 7.25 -20.67 2.21
C ASP A 172 5.99 -21.09 1.45
N ILE A 173 5.13 -21.86 2.11
CA ILE A 173 3.90 -22.41 1.53
C ILE A 173 2.91 -21.34 1.07
N ILE A 174 2.98 -20.14 1.66
CA ILE A 174 2.05 -19.07 1.32
C ILE A 174 2.29 -18.65 -0.12
N CYS A 175 3.54 -18.39 -0.50
CA CYS A 175 3.86 -18.01 -1.86
C CYS A 175 4.13 -19.19 -2.78
N ASN A 176 4.50 -20.38 -2.28
CA ASN A 176 4.81 -21.57 -3.07
C ASN A 176 4.25 -22.85 -2.43
N LEU A 177 3.22 -23.46 -3.01
CA LEU A 177 2.61 -24.67 -2.47
C LEU A 177 3.57 -25.87 -2.33
N ASP A 178 4.66 -25.90 -3.09
CA ASP A 178 5.69 -26.96 -3.03
C ASP A 178 6.89 -26.59 -2.15
N ALA A 179 6.77 -25.58 -1.30
CA ALA A 179 7.86 -25.19 -0.39
C ALA A 179 8.38 -26.42 0.36
N ARG A 180 9.71 -26.60 0.34
CA ARG A 180 10.39 -27.79 0.87
C ARG A 180 10.12 -27.98 2.36
N SER A 181 10.02 -26.87 3.08
CA SER A 181 9.72 -26.85 4.50
C SER A 181 8.26 -27.18 4.82
N GLY A 182 7.36 -27.02 3.84
CA GLY A 182 5.94 -27.30 3.96
C GLY A 182 5.24 -26.55 5.12
N VAL A 183 4.14 -27.12 5.59
CA VAL A 183 3.41 -26.62 6.77
C VAL A 183 4.29 -26.55 8.03
N PRO A 184 5.17 -27.52 8.32
CA PRO A 184 6.06 -27.40 9.48
C PRO A 184 6.97 -26.16 9.41
N GLY A 185 7.55 -25.86 8.24
CA GLY A 185 8.37 -24.66 8.05
C GLY A 185 7.58 -23.37 8.22
N TYR A 186 6.37 -23.31 7.68
CA TYR A 186 5.46 -22.19 7.90
C TYR A 186 5.25 -21.91 9.39
N ILE A 187 4.98 -22.96 10.18
CA ILE A 187 4.75 -22.86 11.64
C ILE A 187 6.04 -22.49 12.38
N TRP A 188 7.21 -22.92 11.91
CA TRP A 188 8.51 -22.68 12.55
C TRP A 188 9.28 -21.48 12.01
N GLY A 189 8.65 -20.63 11.19
CA GLY A 189 9.16 -19.30 10.89
C GLY A 189 9.65 -19.07 9.45
N ALA A 190 9.51 -20.03 8.53
CA ALA A 190 9.83 -19.81 7.13
C ALA A 190 9.04 -18.61 6.56
N HIS A 191 7.78 -18.48 6.95
CA HIS A 191 6.92 -17.36 6.54
C HIS A 191 7.38 -16.00 7.09
N GLY A 192 8.18 -15.98 8.16
CA GLY A 192 8.76 -14.75 8.71
C GLY A 192 10.21 -14.52 8.29
N ASN A 193 10.81 -15.39 7.46
CA ASN A 193 12.22 -15.34 7.13
C ASN A 193 12.49 -14.49 5.87
N TYR A 194 12.06 -13.23 5.92
CA TYR A 194 12.23 -12.26 4.84
C TYR A 194 12.92 -10.99 5.34
N ASN A 195 13.46 -10.20 4.42
CA ASN A 195 13.96 -8.87 4.75
C ASN A 195 12.80 -7.87 4.80
N PHE A 196 12.47 -7.37 5.97
CA PHE A 196 11.38 -6.40 6.17
C PHE A 196 11.87 -4.95 6.26
N ASN A 197 13.14 -4.70 5.92
CA ASN A 197 13.63 -3.35 5.68
C ASN A 197 13.22 -2.90 4.27
N VAL A 198 12.29 -1.94 4.17
CA VAL A 198 11.78 -1.45 2.88
C VAL A 198 12.84 -0.73 2.04
N ASP A 199 13.92 -0.25 2.68
CA ASP A 199 15.05 0.40 2.00
C ASP A 199 15.97 -0.62 1.30
N ALA A 200 15.81 -1.92 1.57
CA ALA A 200 16.57 -2.97 0.88
C ALA A 200 16.09 -3.21 -0.56
N TYR A 201 14.93 -2.66 -0.93
CA TYR A 201 14.33 -2.81 -2.25
C TYR A 201 14.38 -1.48 -2.99
N SER A 202 14.95 -1.49 -4.20
CA SER A 202 15.05 -0.29 -5.03
C SER A 202 13.68 0.18 -5.54
N ASP A 203 13.60 1.46 -5.88
CA ASP A 203 12.39 2.11 -6.40
C ASP A 203 12.06 1.71 -7.86
N ASP A 204 12.94 0.94 -8.49
CA ASP A 204 12.76 0.36 -9.83
C ASP A 204 12.78 -1.17 -9.83
N ALA A 205 12.75 -1.77 -8.62
CA ALA A 205 12.84 -3.20 -8.43
C ALA A 205 11.77 -3.94 -9.22
N ARG A 206 12.20 -4.98 -9.95
CA ARG A 206 11.36 -5.81 -10.80
C ARG A 206 11.90 -7.24 -10.89
N GLY A 207 11.03 -8.17 -11.24
CA GLY A 207 11.37 -9.58 -11.42
C GLY A 207 11.00 -10.42 -10.21
N GLN A 208 11.68 -11.54 -10.01
CA GLN A 208 11.39 -12.50 -8.96
C GLN A 208 12.66 -12.93 -8.23
N TRP A 209 12.63 -12.88 -6.90
CA TRP A 209 13.57 -13.60 -6.05
C TRP A 209 12.92 -14.87 -5.54
N PHE A 210 13.45 -16.01 -5.95
CA PHE A 210 12.95 -17.33 -5.57
C PHE A 210 14.07 -18.15 -4.92
N ASN A 211 13.92 -18.48 -3.63
CA ASN A 211 14.92 -19.24 -2.85
C ASN A 211 16.35 -18.69 -3.00
N GLY A 212 16.50 -17.36 -2.93
CA GLY A 212 17.79 -16.67 -3.05
C GLY A 212 18.34 -16.53 -4.47
N VAL A 213 17.58 -16.93 -5.50
CA VAL A 213 17.94 -16.78 -6.92
C VAL A 213 17.09 -15.68 -7.55
N PHE A 214 17.74 -14.73 -8.21
CA PHE A 214 17.06 -13.69 -8.98
C PHE A 214 16.71 -14.18 -10.38
N ILE A 215 15.48 -13.90 -10.80
CA ILE A 215 14.90 -14.23 -12.10
C ILE A 215 14.36 -12.91 -12.67
N PRO A 216 14.97 -12.38 -13.74
CA PRO A 216 14.64 -11.07 -14.30
C PRO A 216 13.25 -11.04 -14.96
#